data_AF-A0A074XYW1-F1
#
_entry.id   AF-A0A074XYW1-F1
#
_cell.length_a   1.000
_cell.length_b   1.000
_cell.length_c   1.000
_cell.angle_alpha   90.00
_cell.angle_beta   90.00
_cell.angle_gamma   90.00
#
_symmetry.space_group_name_H-M   'P 1'
#
loop_
_entity.id
_entity.type
_entity.pdbx_description
1 polymer ?
#
loop_
_entity_poly.entity_id
_entity_poly.type
_entity_poly.pdbx_seq_one_letter_code
_entity_poly.pdbx_strand_id
1 'polypeptide(L)'
;MVKVAIAGGRGHLGATIAEILTDDSRHEYIVLSRGAPKNEKEVQVDYDDISAVTAVLEKHEIHTVISTMLVISEPAAKSETNLVKAAAASKFTERFVQSIWGAPAPAEQVLPFCLTLIGG
;
A
#
# COMPACT_ATOMS: atom_id res chain seq x y z
N MET A 1 18.30 -0.56 3.63
CA MET A 1 17.17 -0.80 4.54
C MET A 1 15.99 0.00 4.03
N VAL A 2 14.90 -0.66 3.64
CA VAL A 2 13.71 -0.02 3.06
C VAL A 2 12.54 -0.25 4.02
N LYS A 3 11.81 0.82 4.35
CA LYS A 3 10.62 0.76 5.22
C LYS A 3 9.36 0.61 4.37
N VAL A 4 8.58 -0.43 4.64
CA VAL A 4 7.45 -0.86 3.81
C VAL A 4 6.13 -0.73 4.57
N ALA A 5 5.11 -0.15 3.95
CA ALA A 5 3.74 -0.21 4.46
C ALA A 5 2.92 -1.21 3.64
N ILE A 6 2.25 -2.15 4.30
CA ILE A 6 1.38 -3.15 3.67
C ILE A 6 -0.07 -2.80 3.96
N ALA A 7 -0.79 -2.27 2.97
CA ALA A 7 -2.23 -2.07 3.07
C ALA A 7 -2.95 -3.38 2.78
N GLY A 8 -3.92 -3.76 3.64
CA GLY A 8 -4.60 -5.05 3.51
C GLY A 8 -3.80 -6.25 4.07
N GLY A 9 -2.78 -6.01 4.89
CA GLY A 9 -1.89 -7.05 5.45
C GLY A 9 -2.56 -8.16 6.29
N ARG A 10 -3.87 -8.07 6.56
CA ARG A 10 -4.65 -9.13 7.22
C ARG A 10 -5.22 -10.17 6.24
N GLY A 11 -5.22 -9.89 4.93
CA GLY A 11 -5.62 -10.85 3.91
C GLY A 11 -4.55 -11.91 3.66
N HIS A 12 -4.87 -12.98 2.93
CA HIS A 12 -3.93 -14.10 2.70
C HIS A 12 -2.58 -13.61 2.14
N LEU A 13 -2.61 -12.86 1.04
CA LEU A 13 -1.38 -12.39 0.40
C LEU A 13 -0.60 -11.39 1.27
N GLY A 14 -1.29 -10.40 1.83
CA GLY A 14 -0.66 -9.38 2.68
C GLY A 14 -0.03 -9.98 3.94
N ALA A 15 -0.66 -11.00 4.54
CA ALA A 15 -0.14 -11.70 5.70
C ALA A 15 1.14 -12.49 5.34
N THR A 16 1.15 -13.17 4.19
CA THR A 16 2.35 -13.87 3.69
C THR A 16 3.49 -12.92 3.40
N ILE A 17 3.22 -11.74 2.82
CA ILE A 17 4.27 -10.72 2.62
C ILE A 17 4.83 -10.24 3.97
N ALA A 18 3.97 -9.99 4.96
CA ALA A 18 4.40 -9.58 6.30
C ALA A 18 5.23 -10.67 7.02
N GLU A 19 4.84 -11.94 6.87
CA GLU A 19 5.58 -13.10 7.39
C GLU A 19 6.99 -13.15 6.80
N ILE A 20 7.13 -13.09 5.48
CA ILE A 20 8.45 -13.11 4.82
C ILE A 20 9.30 -11.91 5.24
N LEU A 21 8.71 -10.72 5.40
CA LEU A 21 9.43 -9.53 5.85
C LEU A 21 9.83 -9.58 7.33
N THR A 22 9.24 -10.48 8.13
CA THR A 22 9.67 -10.71 9.52
C THR A 22 10.99 -11.45 9.56
N ASP A 23 11.20 -12.39 8.63
CA ASP A 23 12.43 -13.19 8.53
C ASP A 23 13.57 -12.43 7.83
N ASP A 24 13.27 -11.33 7.14
CA ASP A 24 14.24 -10.52 6.39
C ASP A 24 14.66 -9.26 7.17
N SER A 25 15.81 -9.35 7.85
CA SER A 25 16.37 -8.24 8.64
C SER A 25 16.80 -7.01 7.82
N ARG A 26 16.75 -7.06 6.49
CA ARG A 26 17.11 -5.93 5.61
C ARG A 26 15.99 -4.90 5.50
N HIS A 27 14.77 -5.27 5.89
CA HIS A 27 13.58 -4.46 5.72
C HIS A 27 12.84 -4.26 7.05
N GLU A 28 12.24 -3.08 7.20
CA GLU A 28 11.27 -2.84 8.27
C GLU A 28 9.90 -2.67 7.63
N TYR A 29 8.85 -3.06 8.35
CA TYR A 29 7.50 -2.91 7.82
C TYR A 29 6.47 -2.55 8.88
N ILE A 30 5.38 -1.96 8.41
CA ILE A 30 4.13 -1.78 9.14
C ILE A 30 2.95 -2.31 8.29
N VAL A 31 1.87 -2.68 8.96
CA VAL A 31 0.62 -3.10 8.32
C VAL A 31 -0.43 -2.02 8.54
N LEU A 32 -1.01 -1.51 7.45
CA LEU A 32 -2.11 -0.54 7.51
C LEU A 32 -3.45 -1.27 7.58
N SER A 33 -4.25 -0.95 8.61
CA SER A 33 -5.54 -1.57 8.91
C SER A 33 -6.62 -0.53 9.19
N ARG A 34 -7.87 -0.80 8.83
CA ARG A 34 -9.02 0.04 9.24
C ARG A 34 -9.50 -0.24 10.67
N GLY A 35 -9.29 -1.47 11.14
CA GLY A 35 -9.69 -1.87 12.50
C GLY A 35 -8.57 -1.66 13.51
N ALA A 36 -8.92 -1.77 14.79
CA ALA A 36 -7.99 -1.67 15.91
C ALA A 36 -6.74 -2.55 15.71
N PRO A 37 -5.53 -2.06 16.02
CA PRO A 37 -4.29 -2.83 15.89
C PRO A 37 -4.31 -4.11 16.72
N LYS A 38 -3.84 -5.22 16.16
CA LYS A 38 -3.71 -6.51 16.85
C LYS A 38 -2.32 -6.75 17.43
N ASN A 39 -1.32 -6.02 16.94
CA ASN A 39 0.08 -6.11 17.34
C ASN A 39 0.77 -4.77 17.08
N GLU A 40 2.04 -4.66 17.47
CA GLU A 40 2.87 -3.47 17.35
C GLU A 40 3.25 -3.10 15.91
N LYS A 41 3.11 -4.03 14.95
CA LYS A 41 3.36 -3.77 13.53
C LYS A 41 2.14 -3.19 12.82
N GLU A 42 0.96 -3.31 13.41
CA GLU A 42 -0.28 -2.78 12.83
C GLU A 42 -0.51 -1.32 13.22
N VAL A 43 -0.78 -0.49 12.21
CA VAL A 43 -1.17 0.91 12.39
C VAL A 43 -2.59 1.07 11.86
N GLN A 44 -3.48 1.56 12.72
CA GLN A 44 -4.84 1.88 12.31
C GLN A 44 -4.85 3.16 11.48
N VAL A 45 -5.54 3.13 10.35
CA VAL A 45 -5.73 4.25 9.44
C VAL A 45 -7.18 4.33 8.97
N ASP A 46 -7.63 5.56 8.74
CA ASP A 46 -8.83 5.82 7.97
C ASP A 46 -8.42 6.28 6.56
N TYR A 47 -8.71 5.46 5.54
CA TYR A 47 -8.35 5.79 4.16
C TYR A 47 -9.18 6.94 3.58
N ASP A 48 -10.24 7.39 4.25
CA ASP A 48 -10.96 8.62 3.87
C ASP A 48 -10.23 9.89 4.34
N ASP A 49 -9.32 9.81 5.32
CA ASP A 49 -8.46 10.92 5.75
C ASP A 49 -7.06 10.82 5.13
N ILE A 50 -6.93 11.35 3.92
CA ILE A 50 -5.68 11.34 3.15
C ILE A 50 -4.53 11.97 3.95
N SER A 51 -4.77 13.09 4.62
CA SER A 51 -3.75 13.82 5.38
C SER A 51 -3.24 13.01 6.57
N ALA A 52 -4.14 12.34 7.30
CA ALA A 52 -3.76 11.45 8.39
C ALA A 52 -2.96 10.23 7.89
N VAL A 53 -3.35 9.64 6.76
CA VAL A 53 -2.58 8.55 6.14
C VAL A 53 -1.19 9.04 5.72
N THR A 54 -1.08 10.21 5.09
CA THR A 54 0.22 10.81 4.74
C THR A 54 1.10 11.00 5.97
N ALA A 55 0.54 11.54 7.06
CA ALA A 55 1.28 11.71 8.31
C ALA A 55 1.74 10.37 8.90
N VAL A 56 0.94 9.29 8.78
CA VAL A 56 1.36 7.94 9.18
C VAL A 56 2.53 7.44 8.31
N LEU A 57 2.46 7.62 6.99
CA LEU A 57 3.54 7.23 6.08
C LEU A 57 4.83 8.01 6.39
N GLU A 58 4.73 9.30 6.65
CA GLU A 58 5.90 10.14 6.99
C GLU A 58 6.46 9.84 8.37
N LYS A 59 5.62 9.64 9.38
CA LYS A 59 6.03 9.29 10.75
C LYS A 59 6.89 8.02 10.77
N HIS A 60 6.57 7.05 9.92
CA HIS A 60 7.31 5.79 9.83
C HIS A 60 8.33 5.81 8.67
N GLU A 61 8.52 6.95 8.01
CA GLU A 61 9.45 7.14 6.88
C GLU A 61 9.28 6.06 5.79
N ILE A 62 8.03 5.77 5.44
CA ILE A 62 7.68 4.70 4.51
C ILE A 62 8.17 5.05 3.12
N HIS A 63 9.09 4.23 2.61
CA HIS A 63 9.63 4.34 1.27
C HIS A 63 8.77 3.61 0.24
N THR A 64 8.21 2.45 0.58
CA THR A 64 7.40 1.64 -0.34
C THR A 64 6.06 1.29 0.27
N VAL A 65 4.98 1.56 -0.46
CA VAL A 65 3.63 1.13 -0.11
C VAL A 65 3.24 -0.04 -1.00
N ILE A 66 2.78 -1.13 -0.40
CA ILE A 66 2.26 -2.31 -1.08
C ILE A 66 0.78 -2.46 -0.73
N SER A 67 -0.08 -2.36 -1.74
CA SER A 67 -1.50 -2.61 -1.59
C SER A 67 -1.81 -4.08 -1.87
N THR A 68 -2.43 -4.74 -0.89
CA THR A 68 -3.00 -6.09 -1.00
C THR A 68 -4.49 -6.07 -0.68
N MET A 69 -5.12 -4.90 -0.79
CA MET A 69 -6.54 -4.70 -0.54
C MET A 69 -7.37 -5.43 -1.59
N LEU A 70 -8.51 -6.01 -1.21
CA LEU A 70 -9.44 -6.57 -2.18
C LEU A 70 -10.28 -5.45 -2.80
N VAL A 71 -9.89 -4.99 -3.99
CA VAL A 71 -10.49 -3.85 -4.70
C VAL A 71 -11.59 -4.33 -5.65
N ILE A 72 -12.71 -4.78 -5.09
CA ILE A 72 -13.87 -5.33 -5.85
C ILE A 72 -15.13 -4.47 -5.76
N SER A 73 -15.07 -3.33 -5.07
CA SER A 73 -16.21 -2.43 -4.85
C SER A 73 -15.77 -0.98 -4.94
N GLU A 74 -16.69 -0.07 -5.23
CA GLU A 74 -16.39 1.37 -5.29
C GLU A 74 -15.76 1.92 -3.99
N PRO A 75 -16.24 1.57 -2.78
CA PRO A 75 -15.58 2.01 -1.55
C PRO A 75 -14.15 1.49 -1.41
N ALA A 76 -13.89 0.25 -1.85
CA ALA A 76 -12.54 -0.31 -1.84
C ALA A 76 -11.63 0.39 -2.85
N ALA A 77 -12.14 0.68 -4.06
CA ALA A 77 -11.41 1.43 -5.08
C ALA A 77 -11.11 2.87 -4.65
N LYS A 78 -12.07 3.53 -3.99
CA LYS A 78 -11.87 4.84 -3.36
C LYS A 78 -10.77 4.77 -2.29
N SER A 79 -10.78 3.74 -1.45
CA SER A 79 -9.77 3.56 -0.39
C SER A 79 -8.36 3.44 -0.99
N GLU A 80 -8.18 2.63 -2.02
CA GLU A 80 -6.87 2.49 -2.69
C GLU A 80 -6.47 3.78 -3.41
N THR A 81 -7.40 4.45 -4.08
CA THR A 81 -7.15 5.76 -4.73
C THR A 81 -6.69 6.80 -3.72
N ASN A 82 -7.31 6.85 -2.53
CA ASN A 82 -6.89 7.75 -1.47
C ASN A 82 -5.53 7.39 -0.89
N LEU A 83 -5.23 6.09 -0.78
CA LEU A 83 -3.90 5.63 -0.37
C LEU A 83 -2.82 6.03 -1.39
N VAL A 84 -3.11 5.96 -2.70
CA VAL A 84 -2.22 6.48 -3.76
C VAL A 84 -1.98 7.97 -3.59
N LYS A 85 -3.03 8.76 -3.31
CA LYS A 85 -2.91 10.20 -3.07
C LYS A 85 -2.05 10.50 -1.83
N ALA A 86 -2.25 9.75 -0.74
CA ALA A 86 -1.47 9.90 0.48
C ALA A 86 0.01 9.54 0.26
N ALA A 87 0.28 8.46 -0.46
CA ALA A 87 1.63 8.05 -0.85
C ALA A 87 2.32 9.12 -1.71
N ALA A 88 1.63 9.66 -2.73
CA ALA A 88 2.17 10.72 -3.59
C ALA A 88 2.41 12.05 -2.84
N ALA A 89 1.68 12.30 -1.75
CA ALA A 89 1.86 13.47 -0.90
C ALA A 89 2.98 13.30 0.15
N SER A 90 3.41 12.07 0.43
CA SER A 90 4.47 11.79 1.40
C SER A 90 5.84 12.08 0.81
N LYS A 91 6.67 12.81 1.55
CA LYS A 91 8.06 13.10 1.11
C LYS A 91 9.00 11.89 1.12
N PHE A 92 8.63 10.79 1.77
CA PHE A 92 9.47 9.59 1.89
C PHE A 92 9.09 8.49 0.90
N THR A 93 7.85 8.49 0.41
CA THR A 93 7.34 7.39 -0.41
C THR A 93 7.77 7.56 -1.87
N GLU A 94 8.59 6.64 -2.36
CA GLU A 94 9.11 6.64 -3.74
C GLU A 94 8.46 5.56 -4.62
N ARG A 95 7.82 4.55 -4.01
CA ARG A 95 7.22 3.43 -4.73
C ARG A 95 5.84 3.07 -4.20
N PHE A 96 4.92 2.82 -5.13
CA PHE A 96 3.59 2.30 -4.85
C PHE A 96 3.31 1.05 -5.68
N VAL A 97 2.91 -0.05 -5.03
CA VAL A 97 2.45 -1.28 -5.69
C VAL A 97 0.94 -1.37 -5.52
N GLN A 98 0.20 -1.23 -6.62
CA GLN A 98 -1.26 -1.35 -6.65
C GLN A 98 -1.71 -2.79 -6.38
N SER A 99 -2.93 -2.98 -5.89
CA SER A 99 -3.49 -4.31 -5.63
C SER A 99 -3.98 -4.99 -6.91
N ILE A 100 -3.01 -5.41 -7.73
CA ILE A 100 -3.23 -6.10 -9.00
C ILE A 100 -2.43 -7.40 -9.03
N TRP A 101 -2.88 -8.37 -8.23
CA TRP A 101 -2.21 -9.66 -8.04
C TRP A 101 -2.78 -10.79 -8.91
N GLY A 102 -3.50 -10.43 -9.97
CA GLY A 102 -4.12 -11.35 -10.92
C GLY A 102 -3.37 -11.46 -12.24
N ALA A 103 -4.02 -12.06 -13.23
CA ALA A 103 -3.50 -12.07 -14.60
C ALA A 103 -3.38 -10.63 -15.14
N PRO A 104 -2.40 -10.36 -16.04
CA PRO A 104 -2.31 -9.06 -16.71
C PRO A 104 -3.64 -8.70 -17.36
N ALA A 105 -4.00 -7.41 -17.30
CA ALA A 105 -5.14 -6.91 -18.06
C ALA A 105 -4.92 -7.17 -19.56
N PRO A 106 -5.97 -7.50 -20.32
CA PRO A 106 -5.88 -7.55 -21.78
C PRO A 106 -5.30 -6.25 -22.33
N ALA A 107 -4.46 -6.34 -23.35
CA ALA A 107 -3.72 -5.20 -23.90
C ALA A 107 -4.62 -4.00 -24.29
N GLU A 108 -5.87 -4.27 -24.67
CA GLU A 108 -6.89 -3.28 -25.03
C GLU A 108 -7.40 -2.44 -23.84
N GLN A 109 -7.23 -2.94 -22.62
CA GLN A 109 -7.72 -2.31 -21.39
C GLN A 109 -6.59 -1.62 -20.59
N VAL A 110 -5.36 -1.62 -21.12
CA VAL A 110 -4.24 -0.87 -20.55
C VAL A 110 -4.49 0.61 -20.78
N LEU A 111 -5.01 1.30 -19.76
CA LEU A 111 -5.22 2.74 -19.80
C LEU A 111 -3.87 3.45 -20.07
N PRO A 112 -3.85 4.51 -20.89
CA PRO A 112 -2.62 5.21 -21.30
C PRO A 112 -1.79 5.76 -20.13
N PHE A 113 -2.37 5.86 -18.92
CA PHE A 113 -1.68 6.25 -17.70
C PHE A 113 -0.64 5.23 -17.21
N CYS A 114 -0.74 3.95 -17.59
CA CYS A 114 0.22 2.92 -17.19
C CYS A 114 1.54 3.01 -17.97
N LEU A 115 1.52 3.61 -19.17
CA LEU A 115 2.71 3.74 -20.04
C LEU A 115 3.59 4.95 -19.70
N THR A 116 3.05 5.99 -19.06
CA THR A 116 3.81 7.21 -18.75
C THR A 116 4.70 7.11 -17.51
N LEU A 117 4.57 6.05 -16.70
CA LEU A 117 5.42 5.81 -15.52
C LEU A 117 6.63 4.91 -15.79
N ILE A 118 6.80 4.40 -17.02
CA ILE A 118 7.92 3.53 -17.41
C ILE A 118 8.88 4.23 -18.39
N GLY A 119 8.57 5.48 -18.78
CA GLY A 119 9.40 6.27 -19.68
C GLY A 119 9.43 7.73 -19.25
N GLY A 120 10.42 8.06 -18.42
CA GLY A 120 10.76 9.41 -17.98
C GLY A 120 12.08 9.40 -17.24
#